data_AF-A0A8J8G3Y8-F1
#
_entry.id   AF-A0A8J8G3Y8-F1
#
_cell.length_a   1.000
_cell.length_b   1.000
_cell.length_c   1.000
_cell.angle_alpha   90.00
_cell.angle_beta   90.00
_cell.angle_gamma   90.00
#
_symmetry.space_group_name_H-M   'P 1'
#
loop_
_entity.id
_entity.type
_entity.pdbx_description
1 polymer ?
#
loop_
_entity_poly.entity_id
_entity_poly.type
_entity_poly.pdbx_seq_one_letter_code
_entity_poly.pdbx_strand_id
1 'polypeptide(L)'
;MIELRNYKEEYIKDQVRLGFEATRDWVSTGQLPASVIKRIYESNENFTPETRHYAFKDNEMVGYVISAIDREIDGIKEASMQFPKIPSKDKEIEKILMEKTLT
;
A
#
# COMPACT_ATOMS: atom_id res chain seq x y z
N MET A 1 3.90 -16.53 -10.13
CA MET A 1 3.72 -15.27 -10.89
C MET A 1 3.22 -14.22 -9.92
N ILE A 2 3.69 -12.98 -10.01
CA ILE A 2 3.15 -11.87 -9.21
C ILE A 2 2.02 -11.20 -9.97
N GLU A 3 0.88 -11.03 -9.33
CA GLU A 3 -0.27 -10.29 -9.85
C GLU A 3 -0.42 -8.98 -9.09
N LEU A 4 -0.59 -7.87 -9.80
CA LEU A 4 -0.85 -6.57 -9.18
C LEU A 4 -2.34 -6.30 -9.15
N ARG A 5 -2.85 -5.94 -7.97
CA ARG A 5 -4.25 -5.61 -7.75
C ARG A 5 -4.38 -4.23 -7.10
N ASN A 6 -5.45 -3.53 -7.45
CA ASN A 6 -5.89 -2.30 -6.77
C ASN A 6 -6.68 -2.65 -5.51
N TYR A 7 -7.01 -1.65 -4.71
CA TYR A 7 -7.83 -1.82 -3.51
C TYR A 7 -9.17 -2.49 -3.76
N LYS A 8 -9.48 -3.43 -2.86
CA LYS A 8 -10.82 -3.87 -2.50
C LYS A 8 -10.92 -3.87 -0.98
N GLU A 9 -12.09 -3.58 -0.45
CA GLU A 9 -12.29 -3.53 1.01
C GLU A 9 -11.92 -4.84 1.71
N GLU A 10 -12.16 -5.98 1.04
CA GLU A 10 -11.79 -7.31 1.53
C GLU A 10 -10.27 -7.46 1.79
N TYR A 11 -9.42 -6.65 1.15
CA TYR A 11 -7.96 -6.69 1.29
C TYR A 11 -7.45 -5.98 2.55
N ILE A 12 -8.27 -5.22 3.28
CA ILE A 12 -7.83 -4.50 4.48
C ILE A 12 -7.25 -5.47 5.53
N LYS A 13 -7.85 -6.65 5.70
CA LYS A 13 -7.38 -7.63 6.69
C LYS A 13 -5.96 -8.10 6.37
N ASP A 14 -5.70 -8.42 5.11
CA ASP A 14 -4.37 -8.83 4.66
C ASP A 14 -3.37 -7.67 4.73
N GLN A 15 -3.77 -6.47 4.34
CA GLN A 15 -2.93 -5.27 4.45
C GLN A 15 -2.48 -5.05 5.90
N VAL A 16 -3.38 -5.20 6.88
CA VAL A 16 -3.07 -5.04 8.30
C VAL A 16 -2.11 -6.12 8.77
N ARG A 17 -2.42 -7.39 8.49
CA ARG A 17 -1.55 -8.52 8.85
C ARG A 17 -0.13 -8.31 8.32
N LEU A 18 -0.04 -8.03 7.02
CA LEU A 18 1.23 -7.91 6.31
C LEU A 18 2.00 -6.65 6.70
N GLY A 19 1.30 -5.55 7.01
CA GLY A 19 1.90 -4.34 7.55
C GLY A 19 2.53 -4.57 8.92
N PHE A 20 1.84 -5.30 9.81
CA PHE A 20 2.41 -5.67 11.11
C PHE A 20 3.63 -6.57 10.96
N GLU A 21 3.56 -7.59 10.11
CA GLU A 21 4.70 -8.48 9.83
C GLU A 21 5.90 -7.72 9.29
N ALA A 22 5.69 -6.82 8.32
CA ALA A 22 6.74 -6.03 7.68
C ALA A 22 7.36 -4.96 8.60
N THR A 23 6.63 -4.52 9.64
CA THR A 23 7.05 -3.45 10.55
C THR A 23 7.33 -3.91 11.97
N ARG A 24 7.32 -5.23 12.23
CA ARG A 24 7.50 -5.79 13.59
C ARG A 24 8.76 -5.32 14.31
N ASP A 25 9.81 -5.01 13.56
CA ASP A 25 11.13 -4.61 14.07
C ASP A 25 11.31 -3.07 14.05
N TRP A 26 10.26 -2.31 13.71
CA TRP A 26 10.30 -0.86 13.59
C TRP A 26 9.94 -0.20 14.93
N VAL A 27 10.79 0.72 15.40
CA VAL A 27 10.66 1.31 16.74
C VAL A 27 9.57 2.41 16.81
N SER A 28 9.34 3.13 15.71
CA SER A 28 8.56 4.38 15.70
C SER A 28 7.38 4.38 14.73
N THR A 29 7.17 3.29 14.02
CA THR A 29 6.27 3.23 12.87
C THR A 29 5.61 1.86 12.82
N GLY A 30 4.30 1.82 13.01
CA GLY A 30 3.52 0.60 13.05
C GLY A 30 2.33 0.63 12.09
N GLN A 31 1.72 -0.53 11.92
CA GLN A 31 0.50 -0.67 11.15
C GLN A 31 -0.73 -0.25 11.98
N LEU A 32 -1.64 0.50 11.36
CA LEU A 32 -2.91 0.86 11.99
C LEU A 32 -3.89 -0.32 11.97
N PRO A 33 -4.81 -0.42 12.94
CA PRO A 33 -5.84 -1.46 12.92
C PRO A 33 -6.81 -1.26 11.75
N ALA A 34 -7.44 -2.36 11.31
CA ALA A 34 -8.35 -2.38 10.16
C ALA A 34 -9.46 -1.31 10.22
N SER A 35 -10.04 -1.11 11.41
CA SER A 35 -11.09 -0.11 11.62
C SER A 35 -10.62 1.32 11.37
N VAL A 36 -9.38 1.64 11.73
CA VAL A 36 -8.79 2.97 11.50
C VAL A 36 -8.46 3.14 10.03
N ILE A 37 -7.90 2.13 9.37
CA ILE A 37 -7.62 2.17 7.93
C ILE A 37 -8.90 2.39 7.13
N LYS A 38 -9.95 1.62 7.44
CA LYS A 38 -11.25 1.75 6.80
C LYS A 38 -11.79 3.18 6.95
N ARG A 39 -11.78 3.72 8.17
CA ARG A 39 -12.19 5.11 8.43
C ARG A 39 -11.37 6.12 7.63
N ILE A 40 -10.04 5.95 7.57
CA ILE A 40 -9.17 6.84 6.78
C ILE A 40 -9.54 6.80 5.30
N TYR A 41 -9.80 5.62 4.74
CA TYR A 41 -10.17 5.50 3.33
C TYR A 41 -11.54 6.10 3.04
N GLU A 42 -12.50 5.96 3.95
CA GLU A 42 -13.84 6.55 3.84
C GLU A 42 -13.84 8.08 3.97
N SER A 43 -12.90 8.65 4.74
CA SER A 43 -12.87 10.08 5.04
C SER A 43 -11.83 10.88 4.25
N ASN A 44 -10.99 10.25 3.43
CA ASN A 44 -9.90 10.91 2.72
C ASN A 44 -10.31 11.17 1.26
N GLU A 45 -10.49 12.44 0.90
CA GLU A 45 -10.86 12.85 -0.46
C GLU A 45 -9.79 12.50 -1.51
N ASN A 46 -8.54 12.30 -1.09
CA ASN A 46 -7.43 11.89 -1.94
C ASN A 46 -7.25 10.37 -2.02
N PHE A 47 -8.10 9.60 -1.35
CA PHE A 47 -8.09 8.14 -1.50
C PHE A 47 -8.85 7.73 -2.77
N THR A 48 -8.15 7.01 -3.64
CA THR A 48 -8.79 6.21 -4.70
C THR A 48 -8.26 4.78 -4.68
N PRO A 49 -9.00 3.78 -5.19
CA PRO A 49 -8.53 2.40 -5.21
C PRO A 49 -7.17 2.20 -5.89
N GLU A 50 -6.82 3.05 -6.85
CA GLU A 50 -5.57 3.08 -7.60
C GLU A 50 -4.38 3.56 -6.77
N THR A 51 -4.63 4.22 -5.63
CA THR A 51 -3.57 4.69 -4.72
C THR A 51 -3.08 3.60 -3.76
N ARG A 52 -3.57 2.37 -3.91
CA ARG A 52 -3.19 1.20 -3.11
C ARG A 52 -2.80 0.06 -4.03
N HIS A 53 -1.51 -0.27 -4.03
CA HIS A 53 -0.94 -1.24 -4.94
C HIS A 53 -0.60 -2.50 -4.14
N TYR A 54 -1.25 -3.61 -4.48
CA TYR A 54 -1.07 -4.88 -3.80
C TYR A 54 -0.43 -5.90 -4.74
N ALA A 55 0.59 -6.60 -4.26
CA ALA A 55 1.20 -7.73 -4.95
C ALA A 55 0.65 -9.04 -4.39
N PHE A 56 0.15 -9.89 -5.28
CA PHE A 56 -0.37 -11.22 -4.95
C PHE A 56 0.49 -12.32 -5.58
N LYS A 57 0.71 -13.39 -4.82
CA LYS A 57 1.30 -14.64 -5.30
C LYS A 57 0.39 -15.77 -4.84
N ASP A 58 -0.10 -16.57 -5.78
CA ASP A 58 -0.98 -17.71 -5.48
C ASP A 58 -2.23 -17.33 -4.64
N ASN A 59 -2.84 -16.18 -4.96
CA ASN A 59 -3.94 -15.53 -4.23
C ASN A 59 -3.63 -15.05 -2.81
N GLU A 60 -2.38 -15.15 -2.35
CA GLU A 60 -1.93 -14.55 -1.10
C GLU A 60 -1.31 -13.17 -1.36
N MET A 61 -1.69 -12.16 -0.57
CA MET A 61 -1.01 -10.88 -0.58
C MET A 61 0.41 -11.07 -0.03
N VAL A 62 1.43 -10.65 -0.79
CA VAL A 62 2.85 -10.80 -0.43
C VAL A 62 3.57 -9.46 -0.25
N GLY A 63 2.92 -8.37 -0.64
CA GLY A 63 3.45 -7.03 -0.45
C GLY A 63 2.44 -5.96 -0.83
N TYR A 64 2.63 -4.75 -0.34
CA TYR A 64 1.88 -3.59 -0.81
C TYR A 64 2.68 -2.29 -0.71
N VAL A 65 2.28 -1.31 -1.50
CA VAL A 65 2.74 0.07 -1.39
C VAL A 65 1.55 1.02 -1.50
N ILE A 66 1.61 2.09 -0.71
CA ILE A 66 0.58 3.11 -0.61
C ILE A 66 1.11 4.39 -1.22
N SER A 67 0.34 5.00 -2.10
CA SER A 67 0.60 6.33 -2.66
C SER A 67 -0.57 7.27 -2.36
N ALA A 68 -0.38 8.56 -2.62
CA ALA A 68 -1.44 9.55 -2.61
C ALA A 68 -1.05 10.72 -3.54
N ILE A 69 -2.05 11.35 -4.16
CA ILE A 69 -1.88 12.70 -4.72
C ILE A 69 -2.16 13.65 -3.56
N ASP A 70 -1.14 14.40 -3.14
CA ASP A 70 -1.24 15.25 -1.96
C ASP A 70 -1.89 16.60 -2.30
N ARG A 71 -1.54 17.16 -3.46
CA ARG A 71 -2.08 18.42 -3.99
C ARG A 71 -1.80 18.58 -5.48
N GLU A 72 -2.55 19.48 -6.11
CA GLU A 72 -2.33 19.94 -7.49
C GLU A 72 -2.20 21.46 -7.49
N ILE A 73 -1.10 21.99 -8.03
CA ILE A 73 -0.81 23.43 -8.12
C ILE A 73 -0.45 23.73 -9.58
N ASP A 74 -1.18 24.66 -10.21
CA ASP A 74 -0.95 25.06 -11.60
C ASP A 74 -0.90 23.88 -12.61
N GLY A 75 -1.73 22.85 -12.37
CA GLY A 75 -1.78 21.64 -13.19
C GLY A 75 -0.66 20.62 -12.93
N ILE A 76 0.20 20.88 -11.94
CA ILE A 76 1.26 19.97 -11.51
C ILE A 76 0.80 19.22 -10.26
N LYS A 77 0.74 17.88 -10.35
CA LYS A 77 0.39 17.00 -9.25
C LYS A 77 1.61 16.66 -8.41
N GLU A 78 1.55 16.97 -7.12
CA GLU A 78 2.49 16.46 -6.12
C GLU A 78 1.92 15.18 -5.50
N ALA A 79 2.77 14.17 -5.37
CA ALA A 79 2.38 12.87 -4.85
C ALA A 79 3.39 12.34 -3.82
N SER A 80 2.87 11.63 -2.83
CA SER A 80 3.65 10.91 -1.84
C SER A 80 3.53 9.41 -2.04
N MET A 81 4.55 8.69 -1.61
CA MET A 81 4.59 7.24 -1.57
C MET A 81 5.21 6.80 -0.25
N GLN A 82 4.61 5.80 0.37
CA GLN A 82 5.16 5.15 1.57
C GLN A 82 6.19 4.09 1.19
N PHE A 83 7.05 3.71 2.13
CA PHE A 83 7.91 2.54 1.94
C PHE A 83 7.07 1.27 1.73
N PRO A 84 7.39 0.45 0.71
CA PRO A 84 6.73 -0.84 0.50
C PRO A 84 6.78 -1.71 1.75
N LYS A 85 5.69 -2.42 2.03
CA LYS A 85 5.59 -3.39 3.13
C LYS A 85 5.70 -4.79 2.55
N ILE A 86 6.85 -5.42 2.74
CA ILE A 86 7.20 -6.73 2.17
C ILE A 86 7.92 -7.56 3.24
N PRO A 87 7.23 -8.46 3.96
CA PRO A 87 7.83 -9.23 5.05
C PRO A 87 9.03 -10.08 4.63
N SER A 88 8.97 -10.66 3.43
CA SER A 88 10.05 -11.49 2.88
C SER A 88 11.31 -10.70 2.49
N LYS A 89 11.21 -9.36 2.39
CA LYS A 89 12.24 -8.49 1.81
C LYS A 89 12.67 -8.91 0.40
N ASP A 90 11.74 -9.52 -0.33
CA ASP A 90 11.97 -9.93 -1.72
C ASP A 90 12.09 -8.71 -2.63
N LYS A 91 13.28 -8.54 -3.21
CA LYS A 91 13.62 -7.40 -4.06
C LYS A 91 12.85 -7.38 -5.38
N GLU A 92 12.39 -8.55 -5.86
CA GLU A 92 11.58 -8.61 -7.08
C GLU A 92 10.20 -8.01 -6.83
N ILE A 93 9.57 -8.37 -5.70
CA ILE A 93 8.29 -7.79 -5.27
C ILE A 93 8.42 -6.28 -5.05
N GLU A 94 9.51 -5.86 -4.39
CA GLU A 94 9.79 -4.44 -4.17
C GLU A 94 9.89 -3.68 -5.49
N LYS A 95 10.68 -4.18 -6.43
CA LYS A 95 10.83 -3.56 -7.76
C LYS A 95 9.49 -3.44 -8.48
N ILE A 96 8.70 -4.51 -8.52
CA ILE A 96 7.39 -4.53 -9.21
C ILE A 96 6.43 -3.49 -8.61
N LEU A 97 6.34 -3.41 -7.28
CA LEU A 97 5.47 -2.45 -6.59
C LEU A 97 5.91 -1.00 -6.84
N MET A 98 7.22 -0.75 -6.84
CA MET A 98 7.78 0.57 -7.09
C MET A 98 7.55 1.03 -8.53
N GLU A 99 7.83 0.17 -9.52
CA GLU A 99 7.59 0.47 -10.93
C GLU A 99 6.11 0.77 -11.19
N LYS A 100 5.19 0.01 -10.58
CA LYS A 100 3.75 0.23 -10.73
C LYS A 100 3.30 1.58 -10.17
N THR A 101 3.93 2.07 -9.11
CA THR A 101 3.51 3.31 -8.43
C THR A 101 3.97 4.56 -9.20
N LEU A 102 4.98 4.43 -10.06
CA LEU A 102 5.56 5.53 -10.83
C LEU A 102 4.93 5.72 -12.23
N THR A 103 3.93 4.90 -12.59
CA THR A 103 3.28 4.87 -13.91
C THR A 103 1.77 5.02 -13.79
#